data_AF-A0A4S8MMP4-F1
#
_entry.id   AF-A0A4S8MMP4-F1
#
_cell.length_a   1.000
_cell.length_b   1.000
_cell.length_c   1.000
_cell.angle_alpha   90.00
_cell.angle_beta   90.00
_cell.angle_gamma   90.00
#
_symmetry.space_group_name_H-M   'P 1'
#
loop_
_entity.id
_entity.type
_entity.pdbx_description
1 polymer ?
#
loop_
_entity_poly.entity_id
_entity_poly.type
_entity_poly.pdbx_seq_one_letter_code
_entity_poly.pdbx_strand_id
1 'polypeptide(L)' 'GLEDSRGITLEEKVAIFLYASVTGLNIRHTGERFQRSNETISKYFCRILNALSSPPFYTIY' A
#
# COMPACT_ATOMS: atom_id res chain seq x y z
N GLY A 1 0.15 11.75 -8.09
CA GLY A 1 1.34 11.14 -7.46
C GLY A 1 0.91 10.29 -6.29
N LEU A 2 1.85 9.74 -5.52
CA LEU A 2 1.54 9.08 -4.26
C LEU A 2 1.31 10.15 -3.19
N GLU A 3 0.12 10.73 -3.19
CA GLU A 3 -0.23 11.87 -2.33
C GLU A 3 -0.95 11.38 -1.07
N ASP A 4 -0.89 12.19 0.00
CA ASP A 4 -1.77 12.00 1.15
C ASP A 4 -3.24 11.96 0.66
N SER A 5 -4.01 11.01 1.17
CA SER A 5 -5.43 10.93 0.83
C SER A 5 -6.18 11.15 2.13
N ARG A 6 -7.23 11.99 2.11
CA ARG A 6 -8.01 12.38 3.28
C ARG A 6 -8.27 11.17 4.20
N GLY A 7 -7.51 11.08 5.30
CA GLY A 7 -7.59 10.02 6.32
C GLY A 7 -6.63 8.83 6.21
N ILE A 8 -5.66 8.78 5.27
CA ILE A 8 -4.60 7.76 5.15
C ILE A 8 -3.30 8.40 4.67
N THR A 9 -2.29 8.38 5.54
CA THR A 9 -0.95 8.91 5.28
C THR A 9 -0.20 8.06 4.25
N LEU A 10 0.78 8.66 3.60
CA LEU A 10 1.72 7.95 2.72
C LEU A 10 2.39 6.77 3.46
N GLU A 11 2.84 7.02 4.69
CA GLU A 11 3.49 6.04 5.55
C GLU A 11 2.57 4.84 5.82
N GLU A 12 1.29 5.07 6.10
CA GLU A 12 0.33 3.98 6.32
C GLU A 12 0.15 3.13 5.05
N LYS A 13 0.15 3.73 3.86
CA LYS A 13 0.06 3.00 2.58
C LYS A 13 1.28 2.11 2.36
N VAL A 14 2.47 2.62 2.64
CA VAL A 14 3.73 1.87 2.54
C VAL A 14 3.77 0.76 3.60
N ALA A 15 3.33 1.03 4.84
CA ALA A 15 3.25 0.05 5.91
C ALA A 15 2.30 -1.10 5.56
N ILE A 16 1.13 -0.81 4.99
CA ILE A 16 0.19 -1.83 4.50
C ILE A 16 0.86 -2.71 3.44
N PHE A 17 1.54 -2.11 2.46
CA PHE A 17 2.21 -2.84 1.38
C PHE A 17 3.35 -3.74 1.91
N LEU A 18 4.22 -3.21 2.76
CA LEU A 18 5.33 -3.95 3.36
C LEU A 18 4.82 -5.07 4.27
N TYR A 19 3.83 -4.77 5.12
CA TYR A 19 3.26 -5.77 6.03
C TYR A 19 2.67 -6.93 5.24
N ALA A 20 1.84 -6.67 4.24
CA ALA A 20 1.27 -7.71 3.38
C ALA A 20 2.35 -8.51 2.62
N SER A 21 3.37 -7.83 2.10
CA SER A 21 4.45 -8.48 1.32
C SER A 21 5.38 -9.34 2.18
N VAL A 22 5.71 -8.89 3.40
CA VAL A 22 6.65 -9.59 4.30
C VAL A 22 5.96 -10.74 5.02
N THR A 23 4.71 -10.57 5.45
CA THR A 23 4.00 -11.61 6.22
C THR A 23 3.25 -12.60 5.34
N GLY A 24 3.02 -12.32 4.06
CA GLY A 24 2.24 -13.17 3.16
C GLY A 24 0.80 -13.38 3.61
N LEU A 25 0.30 -12.52 4.50
CA LEU A 25 -1.05 -12.63 5.04
C LEU A 25 -2.10 -12.19 4.02
N ASN A 26 -3.27 -12.82 4.11
CA ASN A 26 -4.43 -12.41 3.33
C ASN A 26 -4.84 -10.96 3.69
N ILE A 27 -5.38 -10.24 2.69
CA ILE A 27 -5.94 -8.90 2.77
C ILE A 27 -6.91 -8.74 3.94
N ARG A 28 -7.67 -9.79 4.29
CA ARG A 28 -8.57 -9.82 5.46
C ARG A 28 -7.83 -9.56 6.77
N HIS A 29 -6.76 -10.31 7.05
CA HIS A 29 -5.97 -10.16 8.26
C HIS A 29 -5.23 -8.81 8.29
N THR A 30 -4.76 -8.34 7.12
CA THR A 30 -4.20 -6.99 7.01
C THR A 30 -5.26 -5.92 7.30
N GLY A 31 -6.47 -6.06 6.79
CA GLY A 31 -7.58 -5.15 7.07
C GLY A 31 -7.92 -5.07 8.55
N GLU A 32 -7.97 -6.22 9.23
CA GLU A 32 -8.16 -6.31 10.69
C GLU A 32 -7.04 -5.59 11.46
N ARG A 33 -5.78 -5.79 11.07
CA ARG A 33 -4.62 -5.16 11.72
C ARG A 33 -4.65 -3.64 11.63
N PHE A 34 -5.01 -3.11 10.46
CA PHE A 34 -5.00 -1.67 10.17
C PHE A 34 -6.37 -1.01 10.38
N GLN A 35 -7.39 -1.76 10.80
CA GLN A 35 -8.77 -1.28 10.96
C GLN A 35 -9.30 -0.62 9.69
N ARG A 36 -8.99 -1.21 8.53
CA ARG A 36 -9.43 -0.74 7.21
C ARG A 36 -10.19 -1.83 6.47
N SER A 37 -11.15 -1.41 5.65
CA SER A 37 -11.87 -2.31 4.75
C SER A 37 -10.92 -3.02 3.78
N ASN A 38 -11.25 -4.25 3.39
CA ASN A 38 -10.46 -5.03 2.42
C ASN A 38 -10.27 -4.27 1.09
N GLU A 39 -11.28 -3.51 0.66
CA GLU A 39 -11.21 -2.65 -0.53
C GLU A 39 -10.13 -1.57 -0.40
N THR A 40 -10.03 -0.95 0.78
CA THR A 40 -9.02 0.06 1.11
C THR A 40 -7.61 -0.55 1.06
N ILE A 41 -7.41 -1.71 1.69
CA ILE A 41 -6.13 -2.43 1.66
C ILE A 41 -5.73 -2.78 0.22
N SER A 42 -6.62 -3.39 -0.55
CA SER A 42 -6.37 -3.77 -1.94
C SER A 42 -6.01 -2.55 -2.81
N LYS A 43 -6.77 -1.45 -2.67
CA LYS A 43 -6.54 -0.21 -3.41
C LYS A 43 -5.15 0.37 -3.15
N TYR A 44 -4.71 0.42 -1.89
CA TYR A 44 -3.39 0.98 -1.56
C TYR A 44 -2.25 0.04 -1.89
N PHE A 45 -2.44 -1.26 -1.73
CA PHE A 45 -1.48 -2.26 -2.17
C PHE A 45 -1.18 -2.10 -3.67
N CYS A 46 -2.23 -2.05 -4.51
CA CYS A 46 -2.08 -1.84 -5.95
C CYS A 46 -1.48 -0.47 -6.30
N ARG A 47 -1.85 0.60 -5.57
CA ARG A 47 -1.26 1.93 -5.81
C ARG A 47 0.24 1.96 -5.54
N ILE A 48 0.70 1.36 -4.44
CA ILE A 48 2.12 1.28 -4.11
C ILE A 48 2.84 0.39 -5.11
N LEU A 49 2.28 -0.77 -5.45
CA LEU A 49 2.86 -1.67 -6.45
C LEU A 49 3.02 -0.99 -7.82
N ASN A 50 2.00 -0.25 -8.28
CA ASN A 50 2.07 0.51 -9.53
C ASN A 50 3.08 1.64 -9.46
N ALA A 51 3.20 2.32 -8.31
CA ALA A 51 4.20 3.38 -8.12
C ALA A 51 5.62 2.82 -8.19
N LEU A 52 5.88 1.67 -7.55
CA LEU A 52 7.17 0.99 -7.57
C LEU A 52 7.49 0.39 -8.95
N SER A 53 6.50 -0.16 -9.64
CA SER A 53 6.65 -0.70 -10.99
C SER A 53 6.73 0.38 -12.08
N SER A 54 6.52 1.65 -11.72
CA SER A 54 6.51 2.73 -12.70
C SER A 54 7.95 3.06 -13.13
N PRO A 55 8.20 3.25 -14.45
CA PRO A 55 9.52 3.68 -14.93
C PRO A 55 10.14 4.86 -14.18
N PRO A 56 9.42 5.95 -13.81
CA PRO A 56 10.01 7.06 -13.04
C PRO A 56 10.61 6.67 -11.69
N PHE A 57 10.30 5.50 -11.13
CA PHE A 57 10.89 5.03 -9.88
C PHE A 57 12.35 4.58 -10.06
N TYR A 58 12.68 3.98 -11.21
CA TYR A 58 14.00 3.42 -11.48
C TYR A 58 14.85 4.29 -12.41
N THR A 59 14.25 5.24 -13.13
CA THR A 59 14.97 6.08 -14.11
C THR A 59 15.69 7.28 -13.51
N ILE A 60 15.74 7.40 -12.18
CA ILE A 60 16.42 8.49 -11.44
C ILE A 60 17.84 8.13 -10.99
N TYR A 61 18.31 6.92 -11.33
CA TYR A 61 19.68 6.44 -11.13
C TYR A 61 20.24 5.95 -12.47
#